data_AF-A0A915U5H9-F1
#
_entry.id   AF-A0A915U5H9-F1
#
_cell.length_a   1.000
_cell.length_b   1.000
_cell.length_c   1.000
_cell.angle_alpha   90.00
_cell.angle_beta   90.00
_cell.angle_gamma   90.00
#
_symmetry.space_group_name_H-M   'P 1'
#
loop_
_entity.id
_entity.type
_entity.pdbx_description
1 polymer ?
#
loop_
_entity_poly.entity_id
_entity_poly.type
_entity_poly.pdbx_seq_one_letter_code
_entity_poly.pdbx_strand_id
1 'polypeptide(L)'
;MVPMSQSAAIAAVTLALRMRFEEALRARAAGERCLADVLVTTLPVDRARTVHHRCQLNLTLATVAESASMRNTMGLGGRGGAGVSTPAQLVDLLYLITAYGPDDDEVGAQRVMGAALRAVHEQPVLPSLSIAELLPGAGVSGTLDQLRVTQAPLAREQIVAWWLAFHTPYRLSVALQVTGVSLTGMPTPER
;
A
#
# COMPACT_ATOMS: atom_id res chain seq x y z
N MET A 1 -10.02 -9.59 25.85
CA MET A 1 -9.90 -9.30 24.41
C MET A 1 -8.88 -8.19 24.28
N VAL A 2 -7.69 -8.47 23.75
CA VAL A 2 -6.61 -7.46 23.68
C VAL A 2 -7.07 -6.36 22.71
N PRO A 3 -7.09 -5.09 23.14
CA PRO A 3 -7.62 -4.01 22.32
C PRO A 3 -6.70 -3.75 21.12
N MET A 4 -7.30 -3.46 19.96
CA MET A 4 -6.58 -3.22 18.72
C MET A 4 -5.66 -2.01 18.84
N SER A 5 -4.37 -2.25 19.10
CA SER A 5 -3.33 -1.25 18.86
C SER A 5 -3.05 -1.21 17.35
N GLN A 6 -3.78 -0.36 16.62
CA GLN A 6 -3.70 -0.22 15.16
C GLN A 6 -2.45 0.50 14.63
N SER A 7 -1.40 0.67 15.42
CA SER A 7 -0.09 1.08 14.91
C SER A 7 0.43 0.13 13.82
N ALA A 8 0.02 -1.15 13.87
CA ALA A 8 0.35 -2.17 12.88
C ALA A 8 -0.50 -2.12 11.60
N ALA A 9 -1.61 -1.36 11.56
CA ALA A 9 -2.55 -1.40 10.45
C ALA A 9 -1.90 -0.99 9.12
N ILE A 10 -1.24 0.17 9.09
CA ILE A 10 -0.58 0.69 7.87
C ILE A 10 0.56 -0.24 7.44
N ALA A 11 1.32 -0.79 8.40
CA ALA A 11 2.38 -1.75 8.12
C ALA A 11 1.82 -3.05 7.52
N ALA A 12 0.72 -3.57 8.07
CA ALA A 12 0.02 -4.73 7.54
C ALA A 12 -0.48 -4.49 6.11
N VAL A 13 -1.04 -3.31 5.81
CA VAL A 13 -1.42 -2.94 4.43
C VAL A 13 -0.21 -2.98 3.49
N THR A 14 0.92 -2.40 3.91
CA THR A 14 2.15 -2.37 3.12
C THR A 14 2.63 -3.80 2.81
N LEU A 15 2.64 -4.68 3.81
CA LEU A 15 3.04 -6.08 3.64
C LEU A 15 2.06 -6.87 2.78
N ALA A 16 0.77 -6.66 2.95
CA ALA A 16 -0.25 -7.30 2.12
C ALA A 16 -0.12 -6.90 0.66
N LEU A 17 0.09 -5.62 0.37
CA LEU A 17 0.37 -5.14 -0.99
C LEU A 17 1.62 -5.80 -1.56
N ARG A 18 2.71 -5.82 -0.79
CA ARG A 18 3.97 -6.46 -1.20
C ARG A 18 3.74 -7.93 -1.58
N MET A 19 3.14 -8.73 -0.69
CA MET A 19 2.85 -10.15 -0.94
C MET A 19 1.95 -10.32 -2.16
N ARG A 20 0.95 -9.45 -2.32
CA ARG A 20 0.04 -9.46 -3.47
C ARG A 20 0.77 -9.22 -4.79
N PHE A 21 1.70 -8.27 -4.83
CA PHE A 21 2.52 -8.02 -6.02
C PHE A 21 3.49 -9.16 -6.28
N GLU A 22 4.16 -9.70 -5.26
CA GLU A 22 5.04 -10.86 -5.41
C GLU A 22 4.29 -12.04 -6.04
N GLU A 23 3.10 -12.35 -5.53
CA GLU A 23 2.27 -13.43 -6.06
C GLU A 23 1.79 -13.16 -7.48
N ALA A 24 1.33 -11.94 -7.76
CA ALA A 24 0.88 -11.60 -9.10
C ALA A 24 2.02 -11.63 -10.13
N LEU A 25 3.20 -11.14 -9.79
CA LEU A 25 4.36 -11.16 -10.68
C LEU A 25 4.86 -12.59 -10.90
N ARG A 26 4.92 -13.40 -9.84
CA ARG A 26 5.30 -14.83 -9.92
C ARG A 26 4.36 -15.63 -10.82
N ALA A 27 3.04 -15.43 -10.70
CA ALA A 27 2.06 -16.08 -11.56
C ALA A 27 2.23 -15.74 -13.06
N ARG A 28 2.97 -14.68 -13.38
CA ARG A 28 3.23 -14.18 -14.75
C ARG A 28 4.68 -14.42 -15.21
N ALA A 29 5.47 -15.16 -14.41
CA ALA A 29 6.83 -15.54 -14.74
C ALA A 29 6.95 -16.37 -16.03
N ALA A 30 5.89 -17.09 -16.39
CA ALA A 30 5.87 -17.99 -17.54
C ALA A 30 5.93 -17.21 -18.87
N GLY A 31 7.13 -17.05 -19.42
CA GLY A 31 7.38 -16.46 -20.75
C GLY A 31 8.25 -15.21 -20.75
N GLU A 32 8.48 -14.57 -19.59
CA GLU A 32 9.28 -13.35 -19.49
C GLU A 32 10.38 -13.47 -18.43
N ARG A 33 11.64 -13.53 -18.87
CA ARG A 33 12.81 -13.63 -17.98
C ARG A 33 12.86 -12.53 -16.91
N CYS A 34 12.41 -11.33 -17.25
CA CYS A 34 12.37 -10.22 -16.30
C CYS A 34 11.33 -10.44 -15.19
N LEU A 35 10.17 -11.02 -15.53
CA LEU A 35 9.11 -11.27 -14.56
C LEU A 35 9.36 -12.50 -13.70
N ALA A 36 10.23 -13.41 -14.15
CA ALA A 36 10.50 -14.67 -13.46
C ALA A 36 11.17 -14.50 -12.09
N ASP A 37 11.94 -13.42 -11.88
CA ASP A 37 12.69 -13.21 -10.64
C ASP A 37 12.61 -11.74 -10.16
N VAL A 38 11.41 -11.16 -10.20
CA VAL A 38 11.18 -9.78 -9.74
C VAL A 38 11.29 -9.71 -8.21
N LEU A 39 12.18 -8.84 -7.74
CA LEU A 39 12.28 -8.51 -6.33
C LEU A 39 11.24 -7.43 -5.97
N VAL A 40 10.38 -7.68 -4.99
CA VAL A 40 9.45 -6.67 -4.47
C VAL A 40 9.97 -6.11 -3.15
N THR A 41 10.04 -4.79 -3.05
CA THR A 41 10.64 -4.06 -1.91
C THR A 41 9.70 -2.97 -1.42
N THR A 42 9.88 -2.55 -0.18
CA THR A 42 9.08 -1.51 0.49
C THR A 42 9.98 -0.44 1.09
N LEU A 43 11.05 -0.09 0.37
CA LEU A 43 12.10 0.82 0.84
C LEU A 43 11.80 2.27 0.43
N PRO A 44 12.39 3.25 1.14
CA PRO A 44 12.50 4.61 0.64
C PRO A 44 13.11 4.66 -0.77
N VAL A 45 12.67 5.61 -1.61
CA VAL A 45 13.05 5.68 -3.02
C VAL A 45 14.58 5.82 -3.21
N ASP A 46 15.26 6.52 -2.31
CA ASP A 46 16.72 6.69 -2.30
C ASP A 46 17.50 5.39 -2.06
N ARG A 47 16.88 4.40 -1.43
CA ARG A 47 17.47 3.09 -1.13
C ARG A 47 16.77 1.95 -1.85
N ALA A 48 15.83 2.26 -2.73
CA ALA A 48 15.00 1.28 -3.39
C ALA A 48 15.86 0.30 -4.17
N ARG A 49 16.75 0.78 -5.04
CA ARG A 49 17.60 -0.08 -5.87
C ARG A 49 18.64 -0.82 -5.04
N THR A 50 18.35 -2.08 -4.69
CA THR A 50 19.22 -2.94 -3.88
C THR A 50 19.98 -3.96 -4.71
N VAL A 51 19.40 -4.38 -5.85
CA VAL A 51 19.98 -5.36 -6.75
C VAL A 51 19.91 -4.84 -8.19
N HIS A 52 21.05 -4.77 -8.86
CA HIS A 52 21.16 -4.20 -10.21
C HIS A 52 20.87 -5.20 -11.33
N HIS A 53 21.26 -6.47 -11.17
CA HIS A 53 21.11 -7.52 -12.19
C HIS A 53 19.73 -8.19 -12.20
N ARG A 54 18.75 -7.66 -11.45
CA ARG A 54 17.40 -8.20 -11.34
C ARG A 54 16.35 -7.14 -11.62
N CYS A 55 15.21 -7.61 -12.09
CA CYS A 55 14.01 -6.80 -12.14
C CYS A 55 13.51 -6.53 -10.72
N GLN A 56 13.03 -5.32 -10.47
CA GLN A 56 12.60 -4.92 -9.14
C GLN A 56 11.38 -4.01 -9.21
N LEU A 57 10.45 -4.21 -8.27
CA LEU A 57 9.34 -3.33 -7.99
C LEU A 57 9.49 -2.81 -6.56
N ASN A 58 9.53 -1.50 -6.37
CA ASN A 58 9.57 -0.89 -5.05
C ASN A 58 8.28 -0.12 -4.76
N LEU A 59 7.74 -0.34 -3.57
CA LEU A 59 6.54 0.32 -3.04
C LEU A 59 6.94 1.25 -1.90
N THR A 60 6.84 2.55 -2.12
CA THR A 60 7.09 3.55 -1.07
C THR A 60 5.77 4.19 -0.65
N LEU A 61 5.45 4.17 0.64
CA LEU A 61 4.33 4.96 1.17
C LEU A 61 4.71 6.44 1.13
N ALA A 62 4.05 7.21 0.27
CA ALA A 62 4.37 8.62 0.02
C ALA A 62 3.59 9.56 0.94
N THR A 63 2.27 9.35 1.08
CA THR A 63 1.42 10.18 1.94
C THR A 63 0.34 9.35 2.63
N VAL A 64 -0.02 9.76 3.84
CA VAL A 64 -1.20 9.29 4.57
C VAL A 64 -2.13 10.48 4.76
N ALA A 65 -3.36 10.37 4.30
CA ALA A 65 -4.34 11.45 4.39
C ALA A 65 -5.67 10.93 4.95
N GLU A 66 -6.43 11.80 5.61
CA GLU A 66 -7.80 11.44 6.02
C GLU A 66 -8.69 11.24 4.80
N SER A 67 -9.45 10.15 4.81
CA SER A 67 -10.31 9.78 3.71
C SER A 67 -11.40 10.82 3.49
N ALA A 68 -11.63 11.19 2.24
CA ALA A 68 -12.67 12.15 1.88
C ALA A 68 -14.08 11.71 2.29
N SER A 69 -14.30 10.40 2.38
CA SER A 69 -15.56 9.80 2.82
C SER A 69 -15.88 10.12 4.28
N MET A 70 -14.88 10.37 5.13
CA MET A 70 -15.07 10.83 6.52
C MET A 70 -15.45 12.31 6.63
N ARG A 71 -15.12 13.13 5.63
CA ARG A 71 -15.47 14.57 5.66
C ARG A 71 -16.99 14.81 5.64
N ASN A 72 -17.77 13.81 5.21
CA ASN A 72 -19.24 13.85 5.20
C ASN A 72 -19.90 12.99 6.31
N THR A 73 -19.14 12.33 7.19
CA THR A 73 -19.71 11.57 8.31
C THR A 73 -19.93 12.42 9.57
N MET A 74 -20.00 13.74 9.43
CA MET A 74 -20.35 14.65 10.52
C MET A 74 -21.71 14.23 11.12
N GLY A 75 -21.67 13.61 12.30
CA GLY A 75 -22.86 13.47 13.15
C GLY A 75 -23.73 12.23 13.02
N LEU A 76 -23.19 11.04 12.68
CA LEU A 76 -23.85 9.79 13.11
C LEU A 76 -23.39 9.41 14.53
N GLY A 77 -23.52 10.37 15.46
CA GLY A 77 -23.68 10.02 16.86
C GLY A 77 -24.98 9.21 16.97
N GLY A 78 -24.85 7.97 17.45
CA GLY A 78 -25.91 6.98 17.44
C GLY A 78 -27.26 7.55 17.88
N ARG A 79 -28.23 7.57 16.95
CA ARG A 79 -29.64 7.62 17.33
C ARG A 79 -30.02 6.23 17.82
N GLY A 80 -29.80 6.01 19.12
CA GLY A 80 -30.42 4.92 19.88
C GLY A 80 -29.43 3.92 20.47
N GLY A 81 -29.29 3.97 21.80
CA GLY A 81 -28.86 2.84 22.62
C GLY A 81 -27.37 2.74 22.88
N ALA A 82 -27.00 3.05 24.13
CA ALA A 82 -25.80 2.62 24.87
C ALA A 82 -24.77 1.78 24.08
N GLY A 83 -23.81 2.48 23.48
CA GLY A 83 -22.59 1.89 22.95
C GLY A 83 -21.58 3.00 22.72
N VAL A 84 -20.49 3.00 23.47
CA VAL A 84 -19.36 3.92 23.28
C VAL A 84 -18.86 3.71 21.85
N SER A 85 -19.22 4.61 20.94
CA SER A 85 -18.71 4.59 19.57
C SER A 85 -17.24 4.99 19.64
N THR A 86 -16.36 3.99 19.55
CA THR A 86 -14.92 4.24 19.48
C THR A 86 -14.64 5.02 18.21
N PRO A 87 -13.99 6.21 18.29
CA PRO A 87 -13.72 7.00 17.11
C PRO A 87 -12.81 6.21 16.16
N ALA A 88 -13.31 5.95 14.96
CA ALA A 88 -12.56 5.32 13.88
C ALA A 88 -12.18 6.39 12.87
N GLN A 89 -10.88 6.59 12.65
CA GLN A 89 -10.35 7.50 11.64
C GLN A 89 -10.08 6.70 10.36
N LEU A 90 -10.82 7.00 9.29
CA LEU A 90 -10.54 6.39 7.99
C LEU A 90 -9.43 7.17 7.29
N VAL A 91 -8.40 6.46 6.86
CA VAL A 91 -7.26 7.04 6.13
C VAL A 91 -7.14 6.43 4.73
N ASP A 92 -6.70 7.27 3.80
CA ASP A 92 -6.28 6.89 2.47
C ASP A 92 -4.75 6.90 2.42
N LEU A 93 -4.17 5.82 1.89
CA LEU A 93 -2.72 5.65 1.77
C LEU A 93 -2.32 5.80 0.31
N LEU A 94 -1.40 6.73 0.02
CA LEU A 94 -0.86 6.92 -1.33
C LEU A 94 0.53 6.30 -1.41
N TYR A 95 0.67 5.28 -2.22
CA TYR A 95 1.93 4.62 -2.52
C TYR A 95 2.49 5.10 -3.85
N LEU A 96 3.78 5.38 -3.89
CA LEU A 96 4.55 5.54 -5.12
C LEU A 96 5.21 4.20 -5.45
N ILE A 97 4.87 3.65 -6.61
CA ILE A 97 5.50 2.46 -7.16
C ILE A 97 6.59 2.88 -8.13
N THR A 98 7.77 2.29 -7.99
CA THR A 98 8.91 2.49 -8.89
C THR A 98 9.39 1.14 -9.42
N ALA A 99 9.63 1.05 -10.72
CA ALA A 99 10.09 -0.18 -11.37
C ALA A 99 11.53 -0.03 -11.86
N TYR A 100 12.28 -1.13 -11.80
CA TYR A 100 13.66 -1.21 -12.27
C TYR A 100 13.84 -2.48 -13.11
N GLY A 101 14.51 -2.36 -14.25
CA GLY A 101 14.95 -3.50 -15.04
C GLY A 101 16.34 -3.98 -14.63
N PRO A 102 16.82 -5.11 -15.16
CA PRO A 102 18.17 -5.59 -14.91
C PRO A 102 19.16 -4.67 -15.65
N ASP A 103 20.30 -4.36 -15.01
CA ASP A 103 21.37 -3.52 -15.58
C ASP A 103 20.87 -2.19 -16.14
N ASP A 104 19.84 -1.64 -15.49
CA ASP A 104 19.14 -0.40 -15.86
C ASP A 104 18.48 -0.44 -17.25
N ASP A 105 18.05 -1.63 -17.69
CA ASP A 105 17.16 -1.80 -18.85
C ASP A 105 15.77 -1.19 -18.59
N GLU A 106 15.54 -0.04 -19.20
CA GLU A 106 14.27 0.69 -19.11
C GLU A 106 13.09 -0.08 -19.71
N VAL A 107 13.32 -0.93 -20.73
CA VAL A 107 12.24 -1.74 -21.31
C VAL A 107 11.81 -2.84 -20.33
N GLY A 108 12.77 -3.45 -19.64
CA GLY A 108 12.53 -4.36 -18.52
C GLY A 108 11.73 -3.68 -17.40
N ALA A 109 12.12 -2.46 -17.00
CA ALA A 109 11.38 -1.67 -16.01
C ALA A 109 9.92 -1.42 -16.44
N GLN A 110 9.70 -1.06 -17.70
CA GLN A 110 8.35 -0.83 -18.26
C GLN A 110 7.50 -2.11 -18.26
N ARG A 111 8.08 -3.27 -18.57
CA ARG A 111 7.37 -4.56 -18.50
C ARG A 111 6.94 -4.91 -17.09
N VAL A 112 7.83 -4.74 -16.11
CA VAL A 112 7.51 -4.94 -14.68
C VAL A 112 6.39 -4.01 -14.24
N MET A 113 6.44 -2.73 -14.63
CA MET A 113 5.39 -1.76 -14.34
C MET A 113 4.06 -2.18 -14.97
N GLY A 114 4.06 -2.59 -16.25
CA GLY A 114 2.86 -3.08 -16.93
C GLY A 114 2.25 -4.30 -16.24
N ALA A 115 3.07 -5.26 -15.81
CA ALA A 115 2.62 -6.42 -15.06
C ALA A 115 2.03 -6.04 -13.69
N ALA A 116 2.65 -5.09 -12.98
CA ALA A 116 2.14 -4.58 -11.71
C ALA A 116 0.78 -3.87 -11.88
N LEU A 117 0.64 -2.98 -12.85
CA LEU A 117 -0.64 -2.29 -13.10
C LEU A 117 -1.73 -3.24 -13.53
N ARG A 118 -1.41 -4.24 -14.35
CA ARG A 118 -2.34 -5.31 -14.71
C ARG A 118 -2.81 -6.10 -13.48
N ALA A 119 -1.91 -6.41 -12.55
CA ALA A 119 -2.26 -7.10 -11.31
C ALA A 119 -3.25 -6.30 -10.45
N VAL A 120 -3.07 -4.98 -10.38
CA VAL A 120 -4.01 -4.07 -9.69
C VAL A 120 -5.34 -4.01 -10.41
N HIS A 121 -5.33 -3.92 -11.74
CA HIS A 121 -6.56 -3.81 -12.54
C HIS A 121 -7.43 -5.07 -12.45
N GLU A 122 -6.82 -6.26 -12.50
CA GLU A 122 -7.54 -7.53 -12.44
C GLU A 122 -8.09 -7.83 -11.04
N GLN A 123 -7.41 -7.36 -9.98
CA GLN A 123 -7.83 -7.58 -8.60
C GLN A 123 -7.61 -6.30 -7.77
N PRO A 124 -8.50 -5.30 -7.95
CA PRO A 124 -8.37 -3.99 -7.28
C PRO A 124 -8.81 -4.02 -5.82
N VAL A 125 -9.25 -5.17 -5.32
CA VAL A 125 -9.79 -5.34 -3.97
C VAL A 125 -8.93 -6.35 -3.23
N LEU A 126 -8.38 -5.93 -2.09
CA LEU A 126 -7.77 -6.83 -1.13
C LEU A 126 -8.88 -7.33 -0.19
N PRO A 127 -9.05 -8.65 -0.02
CA PRO A 127 -10.01 -9.20 0.94
C PRO A 127 -9.63 -8.77 2.36
N SER A 128 -10.50 -9.02 3.34
CA SER A 128 -10.17 -8.77 4.75
C SER A 128 -8.90 -9.52 5.15
N LEU A 129 -8.02 -8.85 5.90
CA LEU A 129 -6.69 -9.36 6.21
C LEU A 129 -6.51 -9.51 7.72
N SER A 130 -5.96 -10.65 8.15
CA SER A 130 -5.55 -10.83 9.54
C SER A 130 -4.20 -10.14 9.78
N ILE A 131 -4.17 -9.19 10.72
CA ILE A 131 -2.93 -8.48 11.07
C ILE A 131 -1.92 -9.46 11.69
N ALA A 132 -2.41 -10.43 12.46
CA ALA A 132 -1.56 -11.43 13.10
C ALA A 132 -0.86 -12.36 12.10
N GLU A 133 -1.48 -12.63 10.95
CA GLU A 133 -0.89 -13.44 9.88
C GLU A 133 0.18 -12.65 9.10
N LEU A 134 -0.05 -11.37 8.88
CA LEU A 134 0.88 -10.49 8.15
C LEU A 134 2.08 -10.05 9.01
N LEU A 135 1.87 -9.90 10.31
CA LEU A 135 2.87 -9.42 11.28
C LEU A 135 2.96 -10.39 12.47
N PRO A 136 3.49 -11.61 12.26
CA PRO A 136 3.66 -12.57 13.35
C PRO A 136 4.62 -11.99 14.40
N GLY A 137 4.23 -12.06 15.68
CA GLY A 137 5.05 -11.57 16.78
C GLY A 137 4.89 -10.08 17.11
N ALA A 138 4.06 -9.32 16.38
CA ALA A 138 3.74 -7.94 16.74
C ALA A 138 2.91 -7.82 18.04
N GLY A 139 2.40 -8.94 18.57
CA GLY A 139 1.53 -8.95 19.76
C GLY A 139 0.17 -8.28 19.54
N VAL A 140 -0.17 -7.96 18.29
CA VAL A 140 -1.42 -7.30 17.91
C VAL A 140 -2.35 -8.33 17.29
N SER A 141 -3.59 -8.37 17.79
CA SER A 141 -4.68 -9.14 17.20
C SER A 141 -5.68 -8.20 16.54
N GLY A 142 -6.19 -8.59 15.37
CA GLY A 142 -7.23 -7.84 14.67
C GLY A 142 -7.25 -8.09 13.18
N THR A 143 -8.32 -7.62 12.54
CA THR A 143 -8.57 -7.78 11.11
C THR A 143 -8.72 -6.42 10.46
N LEU A 144 -8.05 -6.23 9.33
CA LEU A 144 -8.33 -5.14 8.42
C LEU A 144 -9.56 -5.50 7.58
N ASP A 145 -10.44 -4.54 7.39
CA ASP A 145 -11.56 -4.67 6.47
C ASP A 145 -11.07 -4.75 5.02
N GLN A 146 -12.01 -5.03 4.12
CA GLN A 146 -11.75 -5.05 2.69
C GLN A 146 -11.17 -3.71 2.22
N LEU A 147 -10.01 -3.74 1.56
CA LEU A 147 -9.32 -2.54 1.07
C LEU A 147 -9.46 -2.46 -0.45
N ARG A 148 -9.56 -1.23 -0.96
CA ARG A 148 -9.57 -0.98 -2.40
C ARG A 148 -8.28 -0.29 -2.82
N VAL A 149 -7.62 -0.86 -3.83
CA VAL A 149 -6.41 -0.36 -4.46
C VAL A 149 -6.77 0.16 -5.86
N THR A 150 -6.47 1.43 -6.12
CA THR A 150 -6.70 2.08 -7.42
C THR A 150 -5.47 2.85 -7.85
N GLN A 151 -5.30 3.04 -9.16
CA GLN A 151 -4.30 3.98 -9.65
C GLN A 151 -4.74 5.41 -9.33
N ALA A 152 -3.85 6.19 -8.72
CA ALA A 152 -4.09 7.59 -8.41
C ALA A 152 -3.65 8.46 -9.60
N PRO A 153 -4.48 9.38 -10.09
CA PRO A 153 -4.06 10.34 -11.10
C PRO A 153 -3.12 11.36 -10.44
N LEU A 154 -1.82 11.21 -10.65
CA LEU A 154 -0.85 12.25 -10.32
C LEU A 154 -0.53 13.09 -11.55
N ALA A 155 -0.53 14.40 -11.37
CA ALA A 155 -0.01 15.31 -12.37
C ALA A 155 1.49 15.10 -12.54
N ARG A 156 2.00 15.32 -13.75
CA ARG A 156 3.43 15.17 -14.06
C ARG A 156 4.29 16.02 -13.13
N GLU A 157 3.83 17.22 -12.81
CA GLU A 157 4.49 18.18 -11.94
C GLU A 157 4.65 17.64 -10.51
N GLN A 158 3.65 16.92 -10.00
CA GLN A 158 3.70 16.31 -8.67
C GLN A 158 4.73 15.18 -8.63
N ILE A 159 4.77 14.35 -9.67
CA ILE A 159 5.76 13.28 -9.79
C ILE A 159 7.17 13.89 -9.83
N VAL A 160 7.38 14.93 -10.64
CA VAL A 160 8.68 15.63 -10.71
C VAL A 160 9.04 16.25 -9.36
N ALA A 161 8.10 16.89 -8.66
CA ALA A 161 8.33 17.47 -7.35
C ALA A 161 8.75 16.42 -6.31
N TRP A 162 8.14 15.23 -6.33
CA TRP A 162 8.54 14.12 -5.46
C TRP A 162 9.98 13.66 -5.75
N TRP A 163 10.32 13.45 -7.03
CA TRP A 163 11.68 13.05 -7.40
C TRP A 163 12.74 14.10 -7.04
N LEU A 164 12.44 15.38 -7.20
CA LEU A 164 13.31 16.46 -6.76
C LEU A 164 13.50 16.44 -5.22
N ALA A 165 12.43 16.23 -4.46
CA ALA A 165 12.48 16.15 -3.01
C ALA A 165 13.25 14.93 -2.50
N PHE A 166 13.25 13.82 -3.23
CA PHE A 166 14.02 12.62 -2.87
C PHE A 166 15.52 12.76 -3.14
N HIS A 167 15.97 13.78 -3.86
CA HIS A 167 17.36 13.96 -4.28
C HIS A 167 17.91 12.75 -5.04
N THR A 168 17.07 12.07 -5.82
CA THR A 168 17.42 10.87 -6.59
C THR A 168 17.11 11.06 -8.07
N PRO A 169 17.85 10.42 -8.99
CA PRO A 169 17.53 10.49 -10.41
C PRO A 169 16.12 9.99 -10.68
N TYR A 170 15.37 10.72 -11.51
CA TYR A 170 14.01 10.33 -11.92
C TYR A 170 13.97 8.90 -12.45
N ARG A 171 12.97 8.13 -12.02
CA ARG A 171 12.67 6.79 -12.54
C ARG A 171 11.20 6.66 -12.90
N LEU A 172 10.89 5.66 -13.73
CA LEU A 172 9.52 5.30 -14.07
C LEU A 172 8.73 5.00 -12.79
N SER A 173 7.65 5.76 -12.58
CA SER A 173 6.87 5.67 -11.36
C SER A 173 5.37 5.89 -11.60
N VAL A 174 4.54 5.19 -10.81
CA VAL A 174 3.08 5.32 -10.81
C VAL A 174 2.59 5.38 -9.38
N ALA A 175 1.56 6.17 -9.10
CA ALA A 175 0.95 6.21 -7.79
C ALA A 175 -0.28 5.31 -7.68
N LEU A 176 -0.40 4.61 -6.56
CA LEU A 176 -1.57 3.85 -6.17
C LEU A 176 -2.16 4.44 -4.89
N GLN A 177 -3.48 4.55 -4.85
CA GLN A 177 -4.22 4.89 -3.66
C GLN A 177 -4.86 3.63 -3.07
N VAL A 178 -4.71 3.46 -1.76
CA VAL A 178 -5.41 2.45 -0.98
C VAL A 178 -6.40 3.15 -0.06
N THR A 179 -7.66 2.73 -0.17
CA THR A 179 -8.78 3.30 0.60
C THR A 179 -9.43 2.22 1.46
N GLY A 180 -10.11 2.63 2.53
CA GLY A 180 -10.79 1.72 3.46
C GLY A 180 -9.96 1.35 4.70
N VAL A 181 -8.84 2.04 4.94
CA VAL A 181 -7.99 1.75 6.11
C VAL A 181 -8.56 2.46 7.33
N SER A 182 -9.15 1.68 8.25
CA SER A 182 -9.74 2.21 9.49
C SER A 182 -8.74 2.17 10.64
N LEU A 183 -8.59 3.33 11.30
CA LEU A 183 -7.83 3.53 12.53
C LEU A 183 -8.80 3.85 13.70
N THR A 184 -9.44 2.82 14.24
CA THR A 184 -10.11 2.75 15.55
C THR A 184 -9.20 3.06 16.76
N GLY A 185 -9.64 4.01 17.59
CA GLY A 185 -9.04 4.29 18.90
C GLY A 185 -9.24 3.19 19.95
N MET A 186 -8.72 3.40 21.16
CA MET A 186 -9.11 2.58 22.31
C MET A 186 -10.55 2.95 22.74
N PRO A 187 -11.38 1.98 23.18
CA PRO A 187 -12.66 2.33 23.77
C PRO A 187 -12.42 3.19 25.01
N THR A 188 -13.02 4.38 25.05
CA THR A 188 -12.96 5.27 26.21
C THR A 188 -13.67 4.56 27.38
N PRO A 189 -13.02 4.34 28.53
CA PRO A 189 -13.70 3.73 29.67
C PRO A 189 -14.80 4.68 30.17
N GLU A 190 -16.02 4.16 30.33
CA GLU A 190 -17.10 4.89 31.01
C GLU A 190 -16.64 5.26 32.43
N ARG A 191 -16.79 6.54 32.80
CA ARG A 191 -16.48 7.06 34.14
C ARG A 191 -17.67 6.88 35.07
#